data_AF-A0A7C5D6W2-F1
#
_entry.id   AF-A0A7C5D6W2-F1
#
_cell.length_a   1.000
_cell.length_b   1.000
_cell.length_c   1.000
_cell.angle_alpha   90.00
_cell.angle_beta   90.00
_cell.angle_gamma   90.00
#
_symmetry.space_group_name_H-M   'P 1'
#
loop_
_entity.id
_entity.type
_entity.pdbx_description
1 polymer ?
#
loop_
_entity_poly.entity_id
_entity_poly.type
_entity_poly.pdbx_seq_one_letter_code
_entity_poly.pdbx_strand_id
1 'polypeptide(L)'
;MSTEKIFLEKEIVKGKSTKALAVFAKVIPDFRVLKDMEPAEYISRLWDKYQDEFHEDNSVNGKILEYILISLLINKNIIPHYIQAKVAFVPNVDFDLLIYSKEKMIALSVKTSLRERYKQADLEAIALKYVHRKAENYLITLNTKEAISVNSKIENGDVIGIDKVIDARSDSMNDFISMLSNLECIKAGKIDIINAMSVVD
;
A
#
# COMPACT_ATOMS: atom_id res chain seq x y z
N MET A 1 -24.06 -0.67 -1.26
CA MET A 1 -23.25 -0.27 -2.42
C MET A 1 -22.24 -1.38 -2.63
N SER A 2 -22.13 -1.94 -3.83
CA SER A 2 -21.22 -3.07 -4.07
C SER A 2 -19.76 -2.65 -4.08
N THR A 3 -18.86 -3.61 -3.84
CA THR A 3 -17.40 -3.46 -3.94
C THR A 3 -17.00 -2.84 -5.28
N GLU A 4 -17.52 -3.39 -6.39
CA GLU A 4 -17.23 -2.87 -7.74
C GLU A 4 -17.62 -1.39 -7.88
N LYS A 5 -18.81 -1.03 -7.40
CA LYS A 5 -19.30 0.35 -7.48
C LYS A 5 -18.41 1.30 -6.66
N ILE A 6 -18.00 0.91 -5.45
CA ILE A 6 -17.10 1.71 -4.61
C ILE A 6 -15.75 1.91 -5.31
N PHE A 7 -15.19 0.86 -5.91
CA PHE A 7 -13.88 0.92 -6.57
C PHE A 7 -13.89 1.83 -7.81
N LEU A 8 -14.98 1.81 -8.58
CA LEU A 8 -15.16 2.69 -9.73
C LEU A 8 -15.42 4.15 -9.30
N GLU A 9 -16.31 4.39 -8.33
CA GLU A 9 -16.64 5.75 -7.87
C GLU A 9 -15.46 6.46 -7.18
N LYS A 10 -14.58 5.70 -6.52
CA LYS A 10 -13.37 6.24 -5.89
C LYS A 10 -12.17 6.29 -6.84
N GLU A 11 -12.36 5.95 -8.11
CA GLU A 11 -11.30 5.90 -9.15
C GLU A 11 -10.10 5.02 -8.75
N ILE A 12 -10.33 3.99 -7.93
CA ILE A 12 -9.32 2.97 -7.56
C ILE A 12 -8.92 2.17 -8.81
N VAL A 13 -9.88 1.99 -9.72
CA VAL A 13 -9.68 1.39 -11.04
C VAL A 13 -10.20 2.36 -12.09
N LYS A 14 -9.37 2.67 -13.10
CA LYS A 14 -9.76 3.57 -14.20
C LYS A 14 -10.37 2.77 -15.36
N GLY A 15 -11.55 3.18 -15.83
CA GLY A 15 -12.18 2.66 -17.05
C GLY A 15 -13.15 1.49 -16.87
N LYS A 16 -13.20 0.57 -17.85
CA LYS A 16 -14.04 -0.65 -17.80
C LYS A 16 -13.55 -1.59 -16.70
N SER A 17 -14.47 -2.37 -16.10
CA SER A 17 -14.16 -3.34 -15.04
C SER A 17 -13.01 -4.27 -15.46
N THR A 18 -11.91 -4.24 -14.70
CA THR A 18 -10.74 -5.09 -14.96
C THR A 18 -11.03 -6.52 -14.54
N LYS A 19 -10.31 -7.50 -15.09
CA LYS A 19 -10.40 -8.90 -14.66
C LYS A 19 -10.22 -9.03 -13.14
N ALA A 20 -9.21 -8.35 -12.57
CA ALA A 20 -8.95 -8.36 -11.14
C ALA A 20 -10.12 -7.76 -10.34
N LEU A 21 -10.75 -6.66 -10.80
CA LEU A 21 -11.89 -6.07 -10.09
C LEU A 21 -13.11 -6.99 -10.13
N ALA A 22 -13.39 -7.57 -11.30
CA ALA A 22 -14.50 -8.53 -11.46
C ALA A 22 -14.32 -9.76 -10.57
N VAL A 23 -13.08 -10.26 -10.43
CA VAL A 23 -12.75 -11.36 -9.51
C VAL A 23 -12.91 -10.92 -8.05
N PHE A 24 -12.33 -9.79 -7.66
CA PHE A 24 -12.41 -9.29 -6.28
C PHE A 24 -13.86 -9.03 -5.85
N ALA A 25 -14.69 -8.47 -6.73
CA ALA A 25 -16.10 -8.23 -6.45
C ALA A 25 -16.93 -9.52 -6.30
N LYS A 26 -16.48 -10.64 -6.90
CA LYS A 26 -17.08 -11.97 -6.65
C LYS A 26 -16.65 -12.54 -5.31
N VAL A 27 -15.35 -12.44 -4.99
CA VAL A 27 -14.80 -12.86 -3.69
C VAL A 27 -15.52 -12.14 -2.56
N ILE A 28 -15.74 -10.84 -2.69
CA ILE A 28 -16.43 -10.03 -1.68
C ILE A 28 -17.34 -8.97 -2.32
N PRO A 29 -18.65 -9.24 -2.46
CA PRO A 29 -19.59 -8.31 -3.08
C PRO A 29 -19.78 -6.98 -2.33
N ASP A 30 -19.59 -6.99 -1.00
CA ASP A 30 -19.55 -5.79 -0.18
C ASP A 30 -18.53 -5.97 0.96
N PHE A 31 -17.33 -5.42 0.81
CA PHE A 31 -16.24 -5.59 1.77
C PHE A 31 -16.49 -4.93 3.13
N ARG A 32 -17.47 -4.03 3.23
CA ARG A 32 -17.79 -3.29 4.46
C ARG A 32 -18.47 -4.15 5.51
N VAL A 33 -18.98 -5.33 5.11
CA VAL A 33 -19.52 -6.32 6.06
C VAL A 33 -18.45 -6.89 6.99
N LEU A 34 -17.16 -6.71 6.66
CA LEU A 34 -16.02 -7.16 7.43
C LEU A 34 -15.27 -6.00 8.12
N LYS A 35 -15.88 -4.82 8.26
CA LYS A 35 -15.22 -3.61 8.81
C LYS A 35 -14.64 -3.79 10.23
N ASP A 36 -15.31 -4.62 11.03
CA ASP A 36 -14.96 -4.85 12.44
C ASP A 36 -13.95 -5.99 12.62
N MET A 37 -13.54 -6.64 11.53
CA MET A 37 -12.53 -7.71 11.56
C MET A 37 -11.13 -7.17 11.82
N GLU A 38 -10.31 -7.96 12.51
CA GLU A 38 -8.89 -7.64 12.67
C GLU A 38 -8.14 -7.65 11.33
N PRO A 39 -7.19 -6.74 11.10
CA PRO A 39 -6.47 -6.60 9.82
C PRO A 39 -5.89 -7.90 9.25
N ALA A 40 -5.15 -8.67 10.05
CA ALA A 40 -4.52 -9.90 9.61
C ALA A 40 -5.55 -10.99 9.25
N GLU A 41 -6.64 -11.06 10.02
CA GLU A 41 -7.76 -11.97 9.75
C GLU A 41 -8.50 -11.56 8.47
N TYR A 42 -8.75 -10.26 8.28
CA TYR A 42 -9.38 -9.70 7.10
C TYR A 42 -8.63 -10.09 5.82
N ILE A 43 -7.31 -9.91 5.83
CA ILE A 43 -6.48 -10.25 4.68
C ILE A 43 -6.44 -11.75 4.45
N SER A 44 -6.22 -12.53 5.51
CA SER A 44 -6.17 -14.00 5.43
C SER A 44 -7.47 -14.55 4.84
N ARG A 45 -8.63 -14.13 5.39
CA ARG A 45 -9.94 -14.59 4.97
C ARG A 45 -10.24 -14.28 3.50
N LEU A 46 -9.95 -13.06 3.06
CA LEU A 46 -10.22 -12.67 1.66
C LEU A 46 -9.22 -13.31 0.70
N TRP A 47 -7.96 -13.42 1.09
CA TRP A 47 -6.93 -14.05 0.27
C TRP A 47 -7.18 -15.55 0.11
N ASP A 48 -7.48 -16.26 1.20
CA ASP A 48 -7.74 -17.70 1.16
C ASP A 48 -9.00 -17.98 0.34
N LYS A 49 -10.09 -17.23 0.56
CA LYS A 49 -11.30 -17.34 -0.26
C LYS A 49 -11.02 -17.12 -1.74
N TYR A 50 -10.20 -16.13 -2.06
CA TYR A 50 -9.77 -15.87 -3.45
C TYR A 50 -9.00 -17.06 -4.04
N GLN A 51 -8.03 -17.61 -3.33
CA GLN A 51 -7.24 -18.75 -3.80
C GLN A 51 -8.06 -20.03 -3.94
N ASP A 52 -9.05 -20.24 -3.08
CA ASP A 52 -9.94 -21.40 -3.15
C ASP A 52 -10.86 -21.33 -4.38
N GLU A 53 -11.37 -20.14 -4.72
CA GLU A 53 -12.33 -19.96 -5.83
C GLU A 53 -11.65 -19.67 -7.18
N PHE A 54 -10.42 -19.14 -7.18
CA PHE A 54 -9.76 -18.63 -8.38
C PHE A 54 -8.28 -19.01 -8.42
N HIS A 55 -7.81 -19.42 -9.60
CA HIS A 55 -6.42 -19.83 -9.84
C HIS A 55 -5.84 -18.96 -10.96
N GLU A 56 -5.49 -17.72 -10.61
CA GLU A 56 -5.05 -16.72 -11.59
C GLU A 56 -3.53 -16.56 -11.63
N ASP A 57 -3.05 -15.85 -12.66
CA ASP A 57 -1.63 -15.55 -12.83
C ASP A 57 -1.09 -14.56 -11.78
N ASN A 58 0.24 -14.42 -11.75
CA ASN A 58 0.94 -13.55 -10.81
C ASN A 58 0.54 -12.07 -10.91
N SER A 59 0.10 -11.59 -12.08
CA SER A 59 -0.33 -10.21 -12.26
C SER A 59 -1.67 -9.96 -11.57
N VAL A 60 -2.64 -10.85 -11.79
CA VAL A 60 -3.95 -10.77 -11.11
C VAL A 60 -3.78 -10.97 -9.61
N ASN A 61 -2.97 -11.94 -9.18
CA ASN A 61 -2.68 -12.19 -7.76
C ASN A 61 -2.14 -10.94 -7.05
N GLY A 62 -1.20 -10.22 -7.67
CA GLY A 62 -0.69 -8.95 -7.15
C GLY A 62 -1.80 -7.91 -6.98
N LYS A 63 -2.66 -7.73 -7.99
CA LYS A 63 -3.77 -6.78 -7.94
C LYS A 63 -4.85 -7.13 -6.93
N ILE A 64 -5.15 -8.42 -6.74
CA ILE A 64 -6.10 -8.84 -5.72
C ILE A 64 -5.57 -8.50 -4.32
N LEU A 65 -4.28 -8.70 -4.04
CA LEU A 65 -3.68 -8.32 -2.77
C LEU A 65 -3.73 -6.79 -2.55
N GLU A 66 -3.43 -6.00 -3.58
CA GLU A 66 -3.59 -4.53 -3.51
C GLU A 66 -5.05 -4.14 -3.19
N TYR A 67 -6.03 -4.75 -3.85
CA TYR A 67 -7.46 -4.44 -3.62
C TYR A 67 -7.94 -4.84 -2.23
N ILE A 68 -7.47 -5.98 -1.71
CA ILE A 68 -7.70 -6.39 -0.32
C ILE A 68 -7.16 -5.30 0.62
N LEU A 69 -5.92 -4.84 0.43
CA LEU A 69 -5.34 -3.82 1.29
C LEU A 69 -6.07 -2.47 1.18
N ILE A 70 -6.40 -2.01 -0.03
CA ILE A 70 -7.15 -0.77 -0.25
C ILE A 70 -8.52 -0.83 0.46
N SER A 71 -9.24 -1.95 0.31
CA SER A 71 -10.53 -2.14 0.98
C SER A 71 -10.42 -2.16 2.51
N LEU A 72 -9.34 -2.74 3.05
CA LEU A 72 -9.01 -2.69 4.47
C LEU A 72 -8.77 -1.26 4.96
N LEU A 73 -7.93 -0.48 4.25
CA LEU A 73 -7.66 0.92 4.58
C LEU A 73 -8.94 1.77 4.58
N ILE A 74 -9.84 1.52 3.62
CA ILE A 74 -11.17 2.17 3.58
C ILE A 74 -12.00 1.79 4.82
N ASN A 75 -12.08 0.50 5.15
CA ASN A 75 -12.84 0.01 6.30
C ASN A 75 -12.32 0.59 7.63
N LYS A 76 -11.01 0.79 7.75
CA LYS A 76 -10.36 1.38 8.93
C LYS A 76 -10.28 2.90 8.90
N ASN A 77 -10.94 3.55 7.93
CA ASN A 77 -10.99 5.00 7.77
C ASN A 77 -9.60 5.66 7.64
N ILE A 78 -8.62 4.93 7.08
CA ILE A 78 -7.28 5.43 6.76
C ILE A 78 -7.36 6.11 5.40
N ILE A 79 -7.89 7.32 5.38
CA ILE A 79 -8.13 8.14 4.20
C ILE A 79 -7.73 9.61 4.47
N PRO A 80 -7.29 10.37 3.45
CA PRO A 80 -7.04 9.92 2.07
C PRO A 80 -5.78 9.07 1.96
N HIS A 81 -5.79 8.11 1.04
CA HIS A 81 -4.60 7.45 0.53
C HIS A 81 -4.58 7.54 -0.99
N TYR A 82 -3.39 7.50 -1.56
CA TYR A 82 -3.12 7.64 -2.98
C TYR A 82 -2.70 6.29 -3.53
N ILE A 83 -3.15 5.95 -4.74
CA ILE A 83 -2.94 4.64 -5.36
C ILE A 83 -2.19 4.87 -6.66
N GLN A 84 -1.13 4.09 -6.90
CA GLN A 84 -0.25 4.24 -8.07
C GLN A 84 0.23 5.69 -8.25
N ALA A 85 0.78 6.25 -7.19
CA ALA A 85 1.05 7.68 -7.09
C ALA A 85 2.51 8.02 -7.40
N LYS A 86 2.70 9.16 -8.08
CA LYS A 86 4.00 9.79 -8.31
C LYS A 86 4.19 10.92 -7.31
N VAL A 87 5.35 10.96 -6.68
CA VAL A 87 5.72 12.03 -5.75
C VAL A 87 6.55 13.07 -6.48
N ALA A 88 6.24 14.35 -6.27
CA ALA A 88 7.00 15.44 -6.89
C ALA A 88 8.49 15.34 -6.53
N PHE A 89 9.36 15.60 -7.51
CA PHE A 89 10.82 15.50 -7.38
C PHE A 89 11.39 14.11 -7.07
N VAL A 90 10.57 13.06 -7.04
CA VAL A 90 11.01 11.66 -7.01
C VAL A 90 10.84 11.08 -8.41
N PRO A 91 11.86 11.14 -9.27
CA PRO A 91 11.73 10.72 -10.66
C PRO A 91 11.60 9.21 -10.78
N ASN A 92 10.80 8.76 -11.77
CA ASN A 92 10.71 7.36 -12.20
C ASN A 92 10.30 6.35 -11.12
N VAL A 93 9.58 6.79 -10.09
CA VAL A 93 9.00 5.91 -9.07
C VAL A 93 7.48 6.05 -9.07
N ASP A 94 6.80 4.90 -9.20
CA ASP A 94 5.36 4.75 -9.05
C ASP A 94 5.09 3.93 -7.79
N PHE A 95 4.59 4.59 -6.73
CA PHE A 95 4.32 3.93 -5.46
C PHE A 95 2.95 3.25 -5.50
N ASP A 96 2.87 1.98 -5.06
CA ASP A 96 1.62 1.21 -5.06
C ASP A 96 0.55 1.93 -4.21
N LEU A 97 0.90 2.29 -2.97
CA LEU A 97 0.06 3.11 -2.09
C LEU A 97 0.89 4.17 -1.36
N LEU A 98 0.28 5.33 -1.14
CA LEU A 98 0.86 6.44 -0.41
C LEU A 98 -0.14 7.02 0.57
N ILE A 99 0.26 7.19 1.82
CA ILE A 99 -0.51 7.86 2.87
C ILE A 99 0.26 9.13 3.24
N TYR A 100 -0.44 10.26 3.25
CA TYR A 100 0.14 11.54 3.64
C TYR A 100 -0.52 11.99 4.94
N SER A 101 0.28 12.19 5.99
CA SER A 101 -0.19 12.73 7.26
C SER A 101 0.48 14.08 7.55
N LYS A 102 0.02 14.76 8.60
CA LYS A 102 0.69 15.98 9.09
C LYS A 102 2.14 15.73 9.53
N GLU A 103 2.47 14.51 9.91
CA GLU A 103 3.75 14.16 10.52
C GLU A 103 4.76 13.65 9.49
N LYS A 104 4.29 12.80 8.57
CA LYS A 104 5.14 12.07 7.62
C LYS A 104 4.33 11.53 6.44
N MET A 105 5.08 11.17 5.41
CA MET A 105 4.58 10.40 4.28
C MET A 105 4.89 8.92 4.52
N ILE A 106 3.94 8.04 4.25
CA ILE A 106 4.12 6.60 4.35
C ILE A 106 3.86 5.99 2.97
N ALA A 107 4.89 5.42 2.36
CA ALA A 107 4.78 4.67 1.12
C ALA A 107 4.68 3.17 1.41
N LEU A 108 3.75 2.49 0.75
CA LEU A 108 3.57 1.06 0.86
C LEU A 108 3.84 0.42 -0.50
N SER A 109 4.72 -0.56 -0.49
CA SER A 109 4.90 -1.47 -1.62
C SER A 109 4.22 -2.80 -1.27
N VAL A 110 3.40 -3.33 -2.18
CA VAL A 110 2.58 -4.52 -1.93
C VAL A 110 3.01 -5.62 -2.88
N LYS A 111 3.38 -6.79 -2.34
CA LYS A 111 3.89 -7.90 -3.14
C LYS A 111 3.45 -9.23 -2.53
N THR A 112 2.93 -10.15 -3.33
CA THR A 112 2.58 -11.51 -2.83
C THR A 112 3.82 -12.30 -2.40
N SER A 113 4.95 -12.08 -3.07
CA SER A 113 6.28 -12.58 -2.74
C SER A 113 7.32 -11.49 -3.05
N LEU A 114 8.42 -11.47 -2.30
CA LEU A 114 9.49 -10.48 -2.42
C LEU A 114 10.58 -10.93 -3.39
N ARG A 115 11.13 -12.14 -3.22
CA ARG A 115 12.34 -12.59 -3.93
C ARG A 115 13.44 -11.52 -3.90
N GLU A 116 14.09 -11.20 -5.01
CA GLU A 116 15.03 -10.09 -5.15
C GLU A 116 14.36 -8.71 -5.28
N ARG A 117 13.04 -8.66 -5.49
CA ARG A 117 12.30 -7.42 -5.80
C ARG A 117 12.24 -6.43 -4.64
N TYR A 118 12.51 -6.87 -3.40
CA TYR A 118 12.67 -5.93 -2.28
C TYR A 118 13.81 -4.94 -2.52
N LYS A 119 14.82 -5.30 -3.32
CA LYS A 119 15.93 -4.39 -3.68
C LYS A 119 15.45 -3.19 -4.48
N GLN A 120 14.46 -3.38 -5.35
CA GLN A 120 13.85 -2.27 -6.08
C GLN A 120 13.07 -1.36 -5.13
N ALA A 121 12.23 -1.95 -4.27
CA ALA A 121 11.50 -1.20 -3.25
C ALA A 121 12.45 -0.43 -2.30
N ASP A 122 13.63 -0.97 -2.02
CA ASP A 122 14.67 -0.30 -1.24
C ASP A 122 15.21 0.95 -1.95
N LEU A 123 15.54 0.85 -3.23
CA LEU A 123 15.98 2.00 -4.03
C LEU A 123 14.90 3.07 -4.17
N GLU A 124 13.65 2.66 -4.37
CA GLU A 124 12.49 3.56 -4.42
C GLU A 124 12.29 4.30 -3.08
N ALA A 125 12.44 3.57 -1.97
CA ALA A 125 12.36 4.13 -0.62
C ALA A 125 13.50 5.12 -0.31
N ILE A 126 14.72 4.79 -0.73
CA ILE A 126 15.88 5.70 -0.65
C ILE A 126 15.59 6.98 -1.44
N ALA A 127 15.12 6.86 -2.69
CA ALA A 127 14.79 8.00 -3.53
C ALA A 127 13.70 8.88 -2.90
N LEU A 128 12.68 8.27 -2.30
CA LEU A 128 11.66 9.01 -1.55
C LEU A 128 12.28 9.78 -0.37
N LYS A 129 13.11 9.11 0.43
CA LYS A 129 13.77 9.70 1.60
C LYS A 129 14.77 10.81 1.22
N TYR A 130 15.27 10.84 -0.01
CA TYR A 130 16.09 11.96 -0.50
C TYR A 130 15.31 13.27 -0.59
N VAL A 131 14.02 13.20 -0.95
CA VAL A 131 13.12 14.36 -1.08
C VAL A 131 12.34 14.60 0.20
N HIS A 132 11.79 13.54 0.79
CA HIS A 132 10.98 13.55 2.00
C HIS A 132 11.70 12.80 3.12
N ARG A 133 12.59 13.50 3.83
CA ARG A 133 13.51 12.90 4.83
C ARG A 133 12.83 12.14 5.97
N LYS A 134 11.58 12.48 6.30
CA LYS A 134 10.76 11.82 7.33
C LYS A 134 9.86 10.72 6.76
N ALA A 135 9.93 10.43 5.46
CA ALA A 135 9.08 9.42 4.87
C ALA A 135 9.46 8.03 5.36
N GLU A 136 8.45 7.21 5.62
CA GLU A 136 8.60 5.81 5.97
C GLU A 136 8.11 4.94 4.81
N ASN A 137 8.81 3.84 4.57
CA ASN A 137 8.54 2.90 3.50
C ASN A 137 8.33 1.51 4.10
N TYR A 138 7.14 0.95 3.86
CA TYR A 138 6.79 -0.38 4.32
C TYR A 138 6.55 -1.30 3.13
N LEU A 139 7.06 -2.52 3.23
CA LEU A 139 6.84 -3.56 2.23
C LEU A 139 5.90 -4.61 2.81
N ILE A 140 4.74 -4.82 2.21
CA ILE A 140 3.72 -5.76 2.69
C ILE A 140 3.78 -7.03 1.85
N THR A 141 3.85 -8.19 2.50
CA THR A 141 3.91 -9.50 1.84
C THR A 141 3.05 -10.56 2.51
N LEU A 142 2.63 -11.55 1.74
CA LEU A 142 1.97 -12.76 2.25
C LEU A 142 2.97 -13.86 2.63
N ASN A 143 4.27 -13.65 2.34
CA ASN A 143 5.31 -14.64 2.60
C ASN A 143 6.08 -14.31 3.88
N THR A 144 5.70 -14.98 4.97
CA THR A 144 6.32 -14.84 6.29
C THR A 144 7.83 -15.04 6.28
N LYS A 145 8.33 -16.05 5.55
CA LYS A 145 9.77 -16.35 5.51
C LYS A 145 10.57 -15.24 4.85
N GLU A 146 10.03 -14.68 3.75
CA GLU A 146 10.66 -13.54 3.09
C GLU A 146 10.56 -12.27 3.94
N ALA A 147 9.45 -12.05 4.65
CA ALA A 147 9.32 -10.93 5.59
C ALA A 147 10.39 -10.98 6.68
N ILE A 148 10.56 -12.14 7.33
CA ILE A 148 11.60 -12.36 8.34
C ILE A 148 12.99 -12.12 7.72
N SER A 149 13.29 -12.74 6.58
CA SER A 149 14.60 -12.63 5.94
C SER A 149 14.98 -11.20 5.57
N VAL A 150 14.04 -10.40 5.06
CA VAL A 150 14.30 -9.01 4.69
C VAL A 150 14.37 -8.12 5.93
N ASN A 151 13.54 -8.34 6.95
CA ASN A 151 13.67 -7.61 8.22
C ASN A 151 15.04 -7.82 8.87
N SER A 152 15.59 -9.04 8.86
CA SER A 152 16.97 -9.27 9.35
C SER A 152 18.03 -8.50 8.54
N LYS A 153 17.81 -8.29 7.24
CA LYS A 153 18.69 -7.45 6.40
C LYS A 153 18.56 -5.97 6.74
N ILE A 154 17.36 -5.51 7.08
CA ILE A 154 17.12 -4.14 7.58
C ILE A 154 17.88 -3.94 8.90
N GLU A 155 17.72 -4.86 9.84
CA GLU A 155 18.38 -4.81 11.16
C GLU A 155 19.91 -4.80 11.06
N ASN A 156 20.46 -5.55 10.10
CA ASN A 156 21.91 -5.61 9.86
C ASN A 156 22.45 -4.47 8.96
N GLY A 157 21.59 -3.60 8.42
CA GLY A 157 21.97 -2.47 7.57
C GLY A 157 22.22 -2.79 6.09
N ASP A 158 21.88 -4.00 5.63
CA ASP A 158 21.97 -4.40 4.21
C ASP A 158 20.83 -3.83 3.34
N VAL A 159 19.72 -3.44 3.98
CA VAL A 159 18.55 -2.79 3.39
C VAL A 159 18.30 -1.51 4.18
N ILE A 160 18.37 -0.35 3.54
CA ILE A 160 18.48 0.94 4.23
C ILE A 160 17.31 1.91 3.95
N GLY A 161 16.62 1.71 2.83
CA GLY A 161 15.46 2.48 2.42
C GLY A 161 14.18 2.01 3.09
N ILE A 162 13.93 0.70 3.10
CA ILE A 162 12.72 0.12 3.69
C ILE A 162 12.82 0.15 5.22
N ASP A 163 11.81 0.69 5.89
CA ASP A 163 11.76 0.79 7.35
C ASP A 163 11.34 -0.53 8.00
N LYS A 164 10.39 -1.25 7.41
CA LYS A 164 9.97 -2.57 7.87
C LYS A 164 9.25 -3.36 6.78
N VAL A 165 9.41 -4.68 6.81
CA VAL A 165 8.57 -5.61 6.05
C VAL A 165 7.48 -6.16 6.94
N ILE A 166 6.23 -6.06 6.51
CA ILE A 166 5.05 -6.50 7.24
C ILE A 166 4.53 -7.80 6.63
N ASP A 167 4.39 -8.83 7.45
CA ASP A 167 3.67 -10.05 7.06
C ASP A 167 2.16 -9.80 7.24
N ALA A 168 1.48 -9.71 6.11
CA ALA A 168 0.07 -9.35 5.99
C ALA A 168 -0.90 -10.33 6.70
N ARG A 169 -0.42 -11.52 7.10
CA ARG A 169 -1.23 -12.55 7.76
C ARG A 169 -0.91 -12.72 9.25
N SER A 170 0.00 -11.91 9.79
CA SER A 170 0.43 -12.00 11.20
C SER A 170 0.00 -10.76 12.00
N ASP A 171 0.18 -10.80 13.32
CA ASP A 171 -0.09 -9.67 14.21
C ASP A 171 0.68 -8.40 13.85
N SER A 172 1.83 -8.53 13.15
CA SER A 172 2.55 -7.36 12.63
C SER A 172 1.69 -6.47 11.72
N MET A 173 0.68 -7.05 11.06
CA MET A 173 -0.29 -6.30 10.26
C MET A 173 -1.33 -5.57 11.13
N ASN A 174 -1.76 -6.17 12.23
CA ASN A 174 -2.68 -5.54 13.18
C ASN A 174 -2.00 -4.30 13.81
N ASP A 175 -0.76 -4.47 14.27
CA ASP A 175 0.07 -3.38 14.81
C ASP A 175 0.27 -2.27 13.78
N PHE A 176 0.56 -2.66 12.52
CA PHE A 176 0.78 -1.71 11.44
C PHE A 176 -0.46 -0.86 11.14
N ILE A 177 -1.62 -1.49 11.01
CA ILE A 177 -2.88 -0.76 10.78
C ILE A 177 -3.27 0.09 11.99
N SER A 178 -3.02 -0.39 13.22
CA SER A 178 -3.22 0.40 14.44
C SER A 178 -2.34 1.67 14.42
N MET A 179 -1.06 1.54 14.06
CA MET A 179 -0.16 2.68 13.88
C MET A 179 -0.69 3.67 12.84
N LEU A 180 -1.11 3.19 11.66
CA LEU A 180 -1.68 4.05 10.61
C LEU A 180 -2.95 4.77 11.07
N SER A 181 -3.80 4.11 11.85
CA SER A 181 -5.07 4.65 12.34
C SER A 181 -4.87 5.79 13.34
N ASN A 182 -3.69 5.87 13.98
CA ASN A 182 -3.34 6.96 14.90
C ASN A 182 -2.80 8.21 14.18
N LEU A 183 -2.58 8.15 12.86
CA LEU A 183 -2.07 9.27 12.08
C LEU A 183 -3.21 10.19 11.63
N GLU A 184 -2.98 11.51 11.71
CA GLU A 184 -3.88 12.48 11.07
C GLU A 184 -3.63 12.54 9.56
N CYS A 185 -4.32 11.66 8.82
CA CYS A 185 -4.25 11.58 7.37
C CYS A 185 -4.88 12.82 6.72
N ILE A 186 -4.14 13.50 5.85
CA ILE A 186 -4.58 14.73 5.18
C ILE A 186 -4.28 14.67 3.69
N LYS A 187 -5.00 15.47 2.89
CA LYS A 187 -4.67 15.62 1.47
C LYS A 187 -3.34 16.37 1.34
N ALA A 188 -2.43 15.82 0.56
CA ALA A 188 -1.20 16.50 0.15
C ALA A 188 -1.52 17.85 -0.53
N GLY A 189 -0.76 18.87 -0.15
CA GLY A 189 -0.88 20.22 -0.68
C GLY A 189 -0.25 20.38 -2.07
N LYS A 190 -0.30 21.60 -2.60
CA LYS A 190 0.49 22.00 -3.78
C LYS A 190 1.92 22.36 -3.36
N ILE A 191 2.87 22.16 -4.24
CA ILE A 191 4.28 22.48 -4.02
C ILE A 191 4.67 23.64 -4.93
N ASP A 192 5.19 24.72 -4.35
CA ASP A 192 5.84 25.79 -5.09
C ASP A 192 7.28 25.39 -5.39
N ILE A 193 7.67 25.44 -6.67
CA ILE A 193 9.01 25.03 -7.11
C ILE A 193 10.06 26.06 -6.69
N ILE A 194 9.70 27.34 -6.73
CA ILE A 194 10.56 28.46 -6.34
C ILE A 194 9.73 29.36 -5.45
N ASN A 195 10.23 29.64 -4.24
CA ASN A 195 9.73 30.70 -3.39
C ASN A 195 10.80 31.80 -3.36
N ALA A 196 10.45 32.99 -3.84
CA ALA A 196 11.35 34.13 -3.91
C ALA A 196 10.66 35.36 -3.36
N MET A 197 11.41 36.21 -2.66
CA MET A 197 10.93 37.51 -2.20
C MET A 197 10.55 38.44 -3.36
N SER A 198 11.30 38.37 -4.46
CA SER A 198 11.04 39.09 -5.70
C SER A 198 11.59 38.29 -6.88
N VAL A 199 10.88 38.29 -8.00
CA VAL A 199 11.41 37.86 -9.29
C VAL A 199 11.89 39.13 -10.02
N VAL A 200 13.09 39.07 -10.58
CA VAL A 200 13.66 40.16 -11.39
C VAL A 200 13.74 39.66 -12.82
N ASP A 201 13.06 40.39 -13.70
CA ASP A 201 12.80 40.03 -15.09
C ASP A 201 13.38 41.12 -16.00
#